data_AF-A0A656G2Q0-F1
#
_entry.id   AF-A0A656G2Q0-F1
#
_cell.length_a   1.000
_cell.length_b   1.000
_cell.length_c   1.000
_cell.angle_alpha   90.00
_cell.angle_beta   90.00
_cell.angle_gamma   90.00
#
_symmetry.space_group_name_H-M   'P 1'
#
loop_
_entity.id
_entity.type
_entity.pdbx_description
1 polymer ?
#
loop_
_entity_poly.entity_id
_entity_poly.type
_entity_poly.pdbx_seq_one_letter_code
_entity_poly.pdbx_strand_id
1 'polypeptide(L)'
;DKKASAETRAAQLAELEVTITATAGDEGKLFGSIGTHDIADALTASGVEVAKSEVRLPNGTIRNVGEYDVAVHLHSDVEATVRVVVVAA
;
A
#
# COMPACT_ATOMS: atom_id res chain seq x y z
N ASP A 1 -22.19 9.07 -7.92
CA ASP A 1 -21.10 9.33 -8.88
C ASP A 1 -19.85 8.54 -8.52
N LYS A 2 -19.41 7.62 -9.39
CA LYS A 2 -18.24 6.74 -9.11
C LYS A 2 -16.91 7.50 -9.02
N LYS A 3 -16.80 8.61 -9.76
CA LYS A 3 -15.63 9.51 -9.72
C LYS A 3 -15.50 10.22 -8.37
N ALA A 4 -16.59 10.82 -7.88
CA ALA A 4 -16.59 11.52 -6.59
C ALA A 4 -16.23 10.58 -5.42
N SER A 5 -16.73 9.35 -5.41
CA SER A 5 -16.34 8.36 -4.39
C SER A 5 -14.86 7.96 -4.49
N ALA A 6 -14.31 7.88 -5.70
CA ALA A 6 -12.89 7.58 -5.90
C ALA A 6 -12.00 8.75 -5.43
N GLU A 7 -12.38 10.00 -5.70
CA GLU A 7 -11.66 11.19 -5.24
C GLU A 7 -11.62 11.28 -3.71
N THR A 8 -12.75 10.98 -3.04
CA THR A 8 -12.78 10.93 -1.56
C THR A 8 -11.83 9.85 -1.01
N ARG A 9 -11.86 8.64 -1.59
CA ARG A 9 -10.94 7.56 -1.19
C ARG A 9 -9.49 7.95 -1.45
N ALA A 10 -9.21 8.59 -2.59
CA ALA A 10 -7.86 9.03 -2.93
C ALA A 10 -7.31 10.05 -1.93
N ALA A 11 -8.14 11.01 -1.50
CA ALA A 11 -7.76 11.96 -0.46
C ALA A 11 -7.47 11.26 0.88
N GLN A 12 -8.32 10.31 1.28
CA GLN A 12 -8.09 9.51 2.50
C GLN A 12 -6.78 8.73 2.42
N LEU A 13 -6.50 8.10 1.28
CA LEU A 13 -5.27 7.33 1.05
C LEU A 13 -4.01 8.20 1.07
N ALA A 14 -4.07 9.43 0.53
CA ALA A 14 -2.93 10.34 0.48
C ALA A 14 -2.52 10.85 1.88
N GLU A 15 -3.47 10.97 2.81
CA GLU A 15 -3.20 11.32 4.21
C GLU A 15 -2.87 10.10 5.09
N LEU A 16 -3.10 8.89 4.57
CA LEU A 16 -2.88 7.66 5.30
C LEU A 16 -1.42 7.19 5.16
N GLU A 17 -0.83 6.82 6.29
CA GLU A 17 0.42 6.09 6.33
C GLU A 17 0.17 4.71 6.90
N VAL A 18 0.61 3.68 6.17
CA VAL A 18 0.43 2.30 6.59
C VAL A 18 1.75 1.72 7.03
N THR A 19 1.83 1.31 8.29
CA THR A 19 2.98 0.57 8.79
C THR A 19 2.71 -0.93 8.69
N ILE A 20 3.55 -1.65 7.96
CA ILE A 20 3.51 -3.11 7.85
C ILE A 20 4.68 -3.69 8.63
N THR A 21 4.37 -4.38 9.72
CA THR A 21 5.35 -5.16 10.51
C THR A 21 5.58 -6.51 9.83
N ALA A 22 6.83 -6.82 9.51
CA ALA A 22 7.18 -8.10 8.92
C ALA A 22 8.53 -8.60 9.45
N THR A 23 8.69 -9.92 9.51
CA THR A 23 9.94 -10.53 9.99
C THR A 23 11.06 -10.28 8.99
N ALA A 24 12.11 -9.59 9.43
CA ALA A 24 13.32 -9.31 8.65
C ALA A 24 14.55 -9.92 9.33
N GLY A 25 15.53 -10.34 8.52
CA GLY A 25 16.86 -10.72 9.02
C GLY A 25 17.72 -9.50 9.32
N ASP A 26 18.92 -9.74 9.84
CA ASP A 26 19.84 -8.70 10.32
C ASP A 26 20.26 -7.69 9.23
N GLU A 27 20.24 -8.09 7.96
CA GLU A 27 20.55 -7.22 6.82
C GLU A 27 19.33 -6.41 6.31
N GLY A 28 18.20 -6.44 7.03
CA GLY A 28 16.97 -5.74 6.63
C GLY A 28 16.19 -6.44 5.52
N LYS A 29 16.62 -7.64 5.12
CA LYS A 29 15.90 -8.48 4.15
C LYS A 29 14.75 -9.21 4.84
N LEU A 30 13.55 -9.06 4.31
CA LEU A 30 12.36 -9.76 4.75
C LEU A 30 12.49 -11.26 4.48
N PHE A 31 12.07 -12.08 5.46
CA PHE A 31 11.94 -13.52 5.27
C PHE A 31 10.81 -13.86 4.29
N GLY A 32 9.78 -13.01 4.26
CA GLY A 32 8.67 -13.07 3.30
C GLY A 32 8.78 -12.05 2.18
N SER A 33 7.67 -11.84 1.49
CA SER A 33 7.52 -10.76 0.52
C SER A 33 6.20 -10.07 0.75
N ILE A 34 6.23 -8.74 0.85
CA ILE A 34 5.03 -7.92 0.91
C ILE A 34 4.59 -7.63 -0.52
N GLY A 35 3.43 -8.16 -0.90
CA GLY A 35 2.84 -7.99 -2.21
C GLY A 35 1.72 -6.97 -2.23
N THR A 36 1.05 -6.86 -3.37
CA THR A 36 -0.16 -6.02 -3.49
C THR A 36 -1.28 -6.48 -2.58
N HIS A 37 -1.32 -7.76 -2.23
CA HIS A 37 -2.31 -8.33 -1.30
C HIS A 37 -2.13 -7.78 0.11
N ASP A 38 -0.93 -7.88 0.67
CA ASP A 38 -0.63 -7.42 2.03
C ASP A 38 -0.87 -5.91 2.17
N ILE A 39 -0.49 -5.14 1.14
CA ILE A 39 -0.74 -3.69 1.10
C ILE A 39 -2.24 -3.40 1.05
N ALA A 40 -2.98 -4.08 0.17
CA ALA A 40 -4.44 -3.90 0.07
C ALA A 40 -5.16 -4.24 1.38
N ASP A 41 -4.75 -5.32 2.04
CA ASP A 41 -5.30 -5.71 3.35
C ASP A 41 -5.00 -4.67 4.42
N ALA A 42 -3.76 -4.16 4.46
CA ALA A 42 -3.36 -3.16 5.44
C ALA A 42 -4.07 -1.80 5.21
N LEU A 43 -4.30 -1.41 3.95
CA LEU A 43 -5.12 -0.23 3.60
C LEU A 43 -6.58 -0.42 4.00
N THR A 44 -7.14 -1.61 3.71
CA THR A 44 -8.51 -1.96 4.07
C THR A 44 -8.70 -2.00 5.59
N ALA A 45 -7.72 -2.52 6.33
CA ALA A 45 -7.71 -2.51 7.80
C ALA A 45 -7.64 -1.09 8.38
N SER A 46 -7.07 -0.15 7.64
CA SER A 46 -7.00 1.27 8.01
C SER A 46 -8.29 2.05 7.69
N GLY A 47 -9.29 1.38 7.10
CA GLY A 47 -10.63 1.95 6.85
C GLY A 47 -10.90 2.34 5.40
N VAL A 48 -9.95 2.16 4.48
CA VAL A 48 -10.16 2.41 3.05
C VAL A 48 -10.14 1.09 2.29
N GLU A 49 -11.31 0.66 1.81
CA GLU A 49 -11.43 -0.56 1.01
C GLU A 49 -10.67 -0.41 -0.32
N VAL A 50 -9.55 -1.14 -0.44
CA VAL A 50 -8.68 -1.17 -1.61
C VAL A 50 -8.53 -2.61 -2.08
N ALA A 51 -8.69 -2.83 -3.39
CA ALA A 51 -8.48 -4.13 -4.00
C ALA A 51 -7.02 -4.29 -4.46
N LYS A 52 -6.48 -5.51 -4.38
CA LYS A 52 -5.13 -5.84 -4.89
C LYS A 52 -4.90 -5.50 -6.37
N SER A 53 -5.96 -5.38 -7.17
CA SER A 53 -5.91 -4.99 -8.59
C SER A 53 -5.72 -3.49 -8.80
N GLU A 54 -6.08 -2.68 -7.80
CA GLU A 54 -5.93 -1.23 -7.77
C GLU A 54 -4.51 -0.86 -7.35
N VAL A 55 -3.87 -1.67 -6.51
CA VAL A 55 -2.48 -1.47 -6.08
C VAL A 55 -1.51 -1.71 -7.24
N ARG A 56 -0.61 -0.74 -7.46
CA ARG A 56 0.44 -0.78 -8.47
C ARG A 56 1.79 -0.89 -7.80
N LEU A 57 2.48 -2.00 -8.05
CA LEU A 57 3.85 -2.24 -7.63
C LEU A 57 4.73 -2.43 -8.87
N PRO A 58 5.20 -1.34 -9.52
CA PRO A 58 6.01 -1.45 -10.74
C PRO A 58 7.36 -2.12 -10.49
N ASN A 59 7.90 -1.99 -9.27
CA ASN A 59 9.18 -2.59 -8.87
C ASN A 59 9.05 -4.03 -8.33
N GLY A 60 7.84 -4.60 -8.37
CA GLY A 60 7.56 -5.93 -7.82
C GLY A 60 7.31 -5.93 -6.30
N THR A 61 7.42 -7.10 -5.68
CA THR A 61 7.13 -7.26 -4.25
C THR A 61 8.24 -6.68 -3.38
N ILE A 62 7.84 -6.10 -2.24
CA ILE A 62 8.76 -5.53 -1.26
C ILE A 62 9.40 -6.68 -0.46
N ARG A 63 10.72 -6.69 -0.43
CA ARG A 63 11.53 -7.74 0.23
C ARG A 63 12.54 -7.20 1.23
N ASN A 64 12.54 -5.89 1.46
CA ASN A 64 13.39 -5.25 2.46
C ASN A 64 12.55 -4.32 3.33
N VAL A 65 13.03 -4.05 4.54
CA VAL A 65 12.47 -3.00 5.39
C VAL A 65 12.82 -1.62 4.83
N GLY A 66 11.93 -0.65 5.04
CA GLY A 66 12.06 0.69 4.49
C GLY A 66 10.73 1.34 4.16
N GLU A 67 10.79 2.56 3.64
CA GLU A 67 9.63 3.32 3.19
C GLU A 67 9.43 3.13 1.68
N TYR A 68 8.20 2.89 1.27
CA TYR A 68 7.82 2.64 -0.10
C TYR A 68 6.56 3.43 -0.44
N ASP A 69 6.64 4.22 -1.51
CA ASP A 69 5.48 4.90 -2.06
C ASP A 69 4.75 3.96 -3.03
N VAL A 70 3.49 3.67 -2.72
CA VAL A 70 2.67 2.73 -3.48
C VAL A 70 1.52 3.49 -4.14
N ALA A 71 1.46 3.40 -5.47
CA ALA A 71 0.37 3.97 -6.24
C ALA A 71 -0.86 3.06 -6.20
N VAL A 72 -2.04 3.64 -5.97
CA VAL A 72 -3.34 2.97 -5.94
C VAL A 72 -4.23 3.62 -6.99
N HIS A 73 -4.58 2.86 -8.01
CA HIS A 73 -5.47 3.27 -9.09
C HIS A 73 -6.93 2.95 -8.72
N LEU A 74 -7.68 3.96 -8.29
CA LEU A 74 -9.08 3.82 -7.88
C LEU A 74 -10.07 3.99 -9.03
N HIS A 75 -9.73 4.84 -10.01
CA HIS A 75 -10.52 5.04 -11.23
C HIS A 75 -9.60 5.40 -12.39
N SER A 76 -10.12 5.32 -13.62
CA SER A 76 -9.43 5.72 -14.87
C SER A 76 -8.72 7.07 -14.81
N ASP A 77 -9.25 8.04 -14.06
CA ASP A 77 -8.71 9.39 -13.92
C ASP A 77 -8.27 9.72 -12.47
N VAL A 78 -8.28 8.73 -11.57
CA VAL A 78 -8.03 8.93 -10.13
C VAL A 78 -7.01 7.91 -9.64
N GLU A 79 -5.83 8.44 -9.30
CA GLU A 79 -4.72 7.72 -8.67
C GLU A 79 -4.40 8.39 -7.33
N ALA A 80 -4.06 7.57 -6.33
CA ALA A 80 -3.59 8.01 -5.03
C ALA A 80 -2.23 7.38 -4.73
N THR A 81 -1.34 8.12 -4.09
CA THR A 81 -0.07 7.58 -3.59
C THR A 81 -0.17 7.41 -2.10
N VAL A 82 0.16 6.21 -1.60
CA VAL A 82 0.16 5.88 -0.18
C VAL A 82 1.57 5.57 0.26
N ARG A 83 1.96 6.09 1.42
CA ARG A 83 3.24 5.75 2.03
C ARG A 83 3.11 4.47 2.85
N VAL A 84 3.84 3.45 2.44
CA VAL A 84 3.93 2.15 3.11
C VAL A 84 5.28 2.03 3.80
N VAL A 85 5.25 1.96 5.13
CA VAL A 85 6.45 1.83 5.96
C VAL A 85 6.57 0.38 6.40
N VAL A 86 7.62 -0.30 5.93
CA VAL A 86 7.90 -1.68 6.33
C VAL A 86 8.92 -1.68 7.45
N VAL A 87 8.53 -2.23 8.60
CA VAL A 87 9.39 -2.32 9.79
C VAL A 87 9.63 -3.78 10.17
N ALA A 88 10.82 -4.05 10.68
CA ALA A 88 11.14 -5.36 11.24
C ALA A 88 10.35 -5.58 12.55
N ALA A 89 9.69 -6.74 12.64
CA ALA A 89 9.04 -7.20 13.88
C ALA A 89 10.05 -7.87 14.83
#